data_AF-A0AAW2Y0J3-F1
#
_entry.id   AF-A0AAW2Y0J3-F1
#
_cell.length_a   1.000
_cell.length_b   1.000
_cell.length_c   1.000
_cell.angle_alpha   90.00
_cell.angle_beta   90.00
_cell.angle_gamma   90.00
#
_symmetry.space_group_name_H-M   'P 1'
#
loop_
_entity.id
_entity.type
_entity.pdbx_description
1 polymer ?
#
loop_
_entity_poly.entity_id
_entity_poly.type
_entity_poly.pdbx_seq_one_letter_code
_entity_poly.pdbx_strand_id
1 'polypeptide(L)'
;MWRAEQLRKINDQVDRISREMQELRRPIEMGPRAPLEMDNVIVRTGSPYIPEILVETLGHNVKIPDSPKYYGETDPKEQLTAFDNILQLYGLSDALCYQIFITTLYGKAQE
;
A
#
# COMPACT_ATOMS: atom_id res chain seq x y z
N MET A 1 -49.43 -11.53 -17.21
CA MET A 1 -49.03 -10.88 -15.93
C MET A 1 -47.59 -11.21 -15.52
N TRP A 2 -47.09 -12.44 -15.64
CA TRP A 2 -45.75 -12.83 -15.15
C TRP A 2 -44.56 -12.07 -15.77
N ARG A 3 -44.65 -11.71 -17.05
CA ARG A 3 -43.58 -10.99 -17.78
C ARG A 3 -43.38 -9.54 -17.29
N ALA A 4 -44.44 -8.90 -16.81
CA ALA A 4 -44.37 -7.54 -16.27
C ALA A 4 -43.70 -7.52 -14.88
N GLU A 5 -43.99 -8.54 -14.06
CA GLU A 5 -43.38 -8.69 -12.72
C GLU A 5 -41.87 -8.95 -12.81
N GLN A 6 -41.46 -9.78 -13.78
CA GLN A 6 -40.04 -10.05 -14.04
C GLN A 6 -39.29 -8.80 -14.51
N LEU A 7 -39.89 -8.00 -15.40
CA LEU A 7 -39.29 -6.74 -15.86
C LEU A 7 -39.17 -5.73 -14.71
N ARG A 8 -40.16 -5.63 -13.82
CA ARG A 8 -40.07 -4.77 -12.64
C ARG A 8 -38.89 -5.17 -11.75
N LYS A 9 -38.75 -6.46 -11.46
CA LYS A 9 -37.66 -6.98 -10.61
C LYS A 9 -36.28 -6.70 -11.20
N ILE A 10 -36.14 -6.86 -12.52
CA ILE A 10 -34.88 -6.56 -13.22
C ILE A 10 -34.58 -5.06 -13.17
N ASN A 11 -35.59 -4.22 -13.39
CA ASN A 11 -35.43 -2.76 -13.31
C ASN A 11 -35.01 -2.31 -11.90
N ASP A 12 -35.64 -2.86 -10.86
CA ASP A 12 -35.31 -2.57 -9.47
C ASP A 12 -33.86 -2.98 -9.12
N GLN A 13 -33.38 -4.10 -9.69
CA GLN A 13 -31.99 -4.53 -9.51
C GLN A 13 -31.01 -3.62 -10.24
N VAL A 14 -31.32 -3.19 -11.46
CA VAL A 14 -30.50 -2.27 -12.24
C VAL A 14 -30.42 -0.90 -11.55
N ASP A 15 -31.52 -0.41 -10.99
CA ASP A 15 -31.55 0.85 -10.22
C ASP A 15 -30.76 0.76 -8.91
N ARG A 16 -30.74 -0.41 -8.26
CA ARG A 16 -29.91 -0.64 -7.07
C ARG A 16 -28.42 -0.63 -7.41
N ILE A 17 -28.02 -1.38 -8.45
CA ILE A 17 -26.63 -1.48 -8.89
C ILE A 17 -26.13 -0.13 -9.41
N SER A 18 -26.98 0.63 -10.12
CA SER A 18 -26.61 1.96 -10.63
C SER A 18 -26.33 2.94 -9.49
N ARG A 19 -27.10 2.88 -8.40
CA ARG A 19 -26.85 3.69 -7.19
C ARG A 19 -25.56 3.27 -6.50
N GLU A 20 -25.33 1.98 -6.30
CA GLU A 20 -24.08 1.48 -5.70
C GLU A 20 -22.84 1.87 -6.52
N MET A 21 -22.93 1.77 -7.85
CA MET A 21 -21.88 2.23 -8.76
C MET A 21 -21.68 3.74 -8.68
N GLN A 22 -22.74 4.53 -8.50
CA GLN A 22 -22.64 5.98 -8.36
C GLN A 22 -21.97 6.36 -7.03
N GLU A 23 -22.24 5.64 -5.94
CA GLU A 23 -21.55 5.82 -4.66
C GLU A 23 -20.07 5.45 -4.74
N LEU A 24 -19.72 4.35 -5.42
CA LEU A 24 -18.33 3.93 -5.64
C LEU A 24 -17.58 4.85 -6.61
N ARG A 25 -18.30 5.50 -7.53
CA ARG A 25 -17.75 6.46 -8.49
C ARG A 25 -17.71 7.89 -7.95
N ARG A 26 -18.21 8.13 -6.73
CA ARG A 26 -17.91 9.38 -6.04
C ARG A 26 -16.39 9.45 -5.91
N PRO A 27 -15.76 10.54 -6.36
CA PRO A 27 -14.35 10.72 -6.11
C PRO A 27 -14.17 10.60 -4.60
N ILE A 28 -13.30 9.68 -4.17
CA ILE A 28 -12.75 9.73 -2.83
C ILE A 28 -12.21 11.16 -2.74
N GLU A 29 -12.84 12.00 -1.93
CA GLU A 29 -12.31 13.31 -1.58
C GLU A 29 -11.03 13.04 -0.80
N MET A 30 -9.96 12.75 -1.54
CA MET A 30 -8.63 12.92 -1.03
C MET A 30 -8.51 14.42 -0.80
N GLY A 31 -8.56 14.80 0.48
CA GLY A 31 -8.18 16.13 0.93
C GLY A 31 -6.88 16.58 0.24
N PRO A 32 -6.66 17.89 0.14
CA PRO A 32 -5.81 18.51 -0.85
C PRO A 32 -4.49 17.75 -1.00
N ARG A 33 -4.34 17.05 -2.14
CA ARG A 33 -3.05 16.52 -2.57
C ARG A 33 -2.16 17.74 -2.78
N ALA A 34 -1.29 17.97 -1.81
CA ALA A 34 -0.24 18.97 -1.93
C ALA A 34 0.51 18.75 -3.25
N PRO A 35 0.90 19.82 -3.96
CA PRO A 35 1.71 19.71 -5.16
C PRO A 35 2.93 18.85 -4.86
N LEU A 36 3.18 17.88 -5.74
CA LEU A 36 4.39 17.06 -5.72
C LEU A 36 5.58 17.97 -5.99
N GLU A 37 6.12 18.59 -4.94
CA GLU A 37 7.42 19.24 -4.98
C GLU A 37 8.46 18.13 -5.07
N MET A 38 8.86 17.86 -6.30
CA MET A 38 9.67 16.73 -6.73
C MET A 38 11.14 16.79 -6.28
N ASP A 39 11.49 17.71 -5.37
CA ASP A 39 12.89 17.93 -4.98
C ASP A 39 13.25 17.47 -3.56
N ASN A 40 12.28 17.04 -2.73
CA ASN A 40 12.59 16.43 -1.44
C ASN A 40 11.59 15.30 -1.12
N VAL A 41 11.92 14.08 -1.54
CA VAL A 41 11.18 12.86 -1.23
C VAL A 41 11.29 12.54 0.28
N ILE A 42 10.48 13.24 1.09
CA ILE A 42 9.90 12.74 2.34
C ILE A 42 8.46 13.30 2.41
N VAL A 43 7.60 12.88 1.49
CA VAL A 43 6.15 13.02 1.68
C VAL A 43 5.63 11.69 2.23
N ARG A 44 5.88 11.47 3.53
CA ARG A 44 5.06 10.58 4.35
C ARG A 44 4.55 11.44 5.51
N THR A 45 3.38 12.05 5.31
CA THR A 45 2.69 12.91 6.30
C THR A 45 2.06 12.11 7.45
N GLY A 46 2.36 10.81 7.55
CA GLY A 46 2.12 9.99 8.73
C GLY A 46 3.43 9.74 9.45
N SER A 47 3.41 9.81 10.78
CA SER A 47 4.52 9.36 11.63
C SER A 47 4.99 7.96 11.17
N PRO A 48 6.30 7.69 11.05
CA PRO A 48 6.79 6.33 10.80
C PRO A 48 6.45 5.39 11.98
N TYR A 49 6.06 5.94 13.13
CA TYR A 49 5.49 5.19 14.25
C TYR A 49 3.99 5.02 14.04
N ILE A 50 3.62 4.05 13.20
CA ILE A 50 2.25 3.56 13.09
C ILE A 50 2.09 2.31 13.98
N PRO A 51 1.04 2.20 14.82
CA PRO A 51 0.83 1.04 15.70
C PRO A 51 0.85 -0.30 14.96
N GLU A 52 0.46 -0.30 13.69
CA GLU A 52 0.44 -1.43 12.77
C GLU A 52 1.81 -2.12 12.67
N ILE A 53 2.92 -1.37 12.74
CA ILE A 53 4.29 -1.94 12.75
C ILE A 53 4.51 -2.86 13.95
N LEU A 54 3.82 -2.64 15.07
CA LEU A 54 4.00 -3.45 16.28
C LEU A 54 3.08 -4.67 16.32
N VAL A 55 1.94 -4.62 15.62
CA VAL A 55 0.90 -5.66 15.70
C VAL A 55 0.85 -6.55 14.46
N GLU A 56 1.27 -6.03 13.30
CA GLU A 56 1.27 -6.78 12.06
C GLU A 56 2.37 -7.84 12.09
N THR A 57 2.01 -9.05 11.69
CA THR A 57 2.91 -10.19 11.65
C THR A 57 2.91 -10.75 10.25
N LEU A 58 4.09 -11.16 9.76
CA LEU A 58 4.19 -11.89 8.51
C LEU A 58 3.38 -13.18 8.62
N GLY A 59 2.42 -13.37 7.72
CA GLY A 59 1.67 -14.62 7.65
C GLY A 59 2.64 -15.80 7.49
N HIS A 60 2.29 -16.96 8.03
CA HIS A 60 3.16 -18.16 8.07
C HIS A 60 3.73 -18.62 6.71
N ASN A 61 3.13 -18.19 5.59
CA ASN A 61 3.57 -18.53 4.23
C ASN A 61 4.34 -17.40 3.52
N VAL A 62 4.45 -16.22 4.15
CA VAL A 62 5.17 -15.07 3.58
C VAL A 62 6.66 -15.29 3.85
N LYS A 63 7.41 -15.53 2.77
CA LYS A 63 8.87 -15.56 2.83
C LYS A 63 9.38 -14.15 2.72
N ILE A 64 10.32 -13.80 3.60
CA ILE A 64 11.05 -12.54 3.48
C ILE A 64 11.84 -12.61 2.16
N PRO A 65 11.70 -11.62 1.27
CA PRO A 65 12.49 -11.57 0.04
C PRO A 65 13.98 -11.55 0.37
N ASP A 66 14.81 -12.18 -0.47
CA ASP A 66 16.25 -12.06 -0.35
C ASP A 66 16.66 -10.64 -0.81
N SER A 67 16.71 -9.72 0.16
CA SER A 67 17.05 -8.32 -0.08
C SER A 67 18.56 -8.10 0.00
N PRO A 68 19.13 -7.21 -0.82
CA PRO A 68 20.54 -6.86 -0.74
C PRO A 68 20.88 -6.29 0.63
N LYS A 69 21.97 -6.80 1.23
CA LYS A 69 22.48 -6.35 2.53
C LYS A 69 23.10 -4.96 2.39
N TYR A 70 22.71 -4.05 3.28
CA TYR A 70 23.25 -2.70 3.34
C TYR A 70 24.25 -2.56 4.48
N TYR A 71 25.51 -2.32 4.15
CA TYR A 71 26.59 -2.13 5.12
C TYR A 71 26.87 -0.66 5.46
N GLY A 72 26.17 0.28 4.82
CA GLY A 72 26.43 1.72 4.97
C GLY A 72 27.52 2.26 4.05
N GLU A 73 27.99 1.47 3.08
CA GLU A 73 29.09 1.84 2.18
C GLU A 73 28.62 2.28 0.78
N THR A 74 27.42 1.87 0.39
CA THR A 74 26.81 2.22 -0.91
C THR A 74 25.82 3.38 -0.76
N ASP A 75 25.42 3.98 -1.89
CA ASP A 75 24.47 5.08 -1.91
C ASP A 75 23.14 4.67 -1.24
N PRO A 76 22.69 5.35 -0.17
CA PRO A 76 21.45 5.02 0.51
C PRO A 76 20.23 5.07 -0.43
N LYS A 77 20.23 5.93 -1.46
CA LYS A 77 19.09 6.04 -2.39
C LYS A 77 19.00 4.83 -3.32
N GLU A 78 20.13 4.31 -3.79
CA GLU A 78 20.16 3.06 -4.56
C GLU A 78 19.62 1.89 -3.73
N GLN A 79 20.00 1.79 -2.44
CA GLN A 79 19.50 0.75 -1.55
C GLN A 79 17.97 0.86 -1.36
N LEU A 80 17.45 2.07 -1.13
CA LEU A 80 16.01 2.29 -1.00
C LEU A 80 15.25 1.91 -2.27
N THR A 81 15.81 2.24 -3.44
CA THR A 81 15.21 1.91 -4.73
C THR A 81 15.19 0.39 -4.97
N ALA A 82 16.31 -0.29 -4.68
CA ALA A 82 16.39 -1.74 -4.78
C ALA A 82 15.41 -2.45 -3.83
N PHE A 83 15.30 -1.93 -2.61
CA PHE A 83 14.37 -2.45 -1.61
C PHE A 83 12.90 -2.23 -2.00
N ASP A 84 12.54 -1.03 -2.47
CA ASP A 84 11.18 -0.71 -2.90
C ASP A 84 10.72 -1.57 -4.08
N ASN A 85 11.60 -1.80 -5.06
CA ASN A 85 11.34 -2.70 -6.19
C ASN A 85 11.01 -4.13 -5.72
N ILE A 86 11.74 -4.63 -4.72
CA ILE A 86 11.50 -5.96 -4.16
C ILE A 86 10.17 -5.98 -3.43
N LEU A 87 9.84 -4.98 -2.61
CA LEU A 87 8.59 -4.95 -1.86
C LEU A 87 7.35 -4.82 -2.75
N GLN A 88 7.42 -4.00 -3.82
CA GLN A 88 6.35 -3.88 -4.80
C GLN A 88 5.99 -5.22 -5.45
N LEU A 89 6.98 -6.09 -5.68
CA LEU A 89 6.75 -7.43 -6.23
C LEU A 89 5.98 -8.35 -5.26
N TYR A 90 6.14 -8.15 -3.95
CA TYR A 90 5.48 -8.98 -2.93
C TYR A 90 4.15 -8.39 -2.46
N GLY A 91 3.84 -7.14 -2.83
CA GLY A 91 2.58 -6.48 -2.48
C GLY A 91 2.37 -6.33 -0.98
N LEU A 92 3.45 -6.10 -0.23
CA LEU A 92 3.42 -6.01 1.23
C LEU A 92 2.87 -4.64 1.70
N SER A 93 2.29 -4.62 2.89
CA SER A 93 1.86 -3.39 3.55
C SER A 93 3.06 -2.54 3.99
N ASP A 94 2.86 -1.23 4.13
CA ASP A 94 3.90 -0.31 4.61
C ASP A 94 4.50 -0.76 5.96
N ALA A 95 3.67 -1.28 6.88
CA ALA A 95 4.13 -1.75 8.17
C ALA A 95 5.08 -2.96 8.06
N LEU A 96 4.76 -3.95 7.21
CA LEU A 96 5.65 -5.07 6.94
C LEU A 96 6.93 -4.63 6.21
N CYS A 97 6.83 -3.67 5.29
CA CYS A 97 7.96 -3.08 4.60
C CYS A 97 8.98 -2.50 5.60
N TYR A 98 8.51 -1.76 6.62
CA TYR A 98 9.39 -1.23 7.66
C TYR A 98 10.01 -2.32 8.55
N GLN A 99 9.23 -3.34 8.93
CA GLN A 99 9.77 -4.48 9.69
C GLN A 99 10.86 -5.22 8.92
N ILE A 100 10.65 -5.46 7.62
CA ILE A 100 11.62 -6.15 6.76
C ILE A 100 12.85 -5.28 6.49
N PHE A 101 12.69 -3.96 6.34
CA PHE A 101 13.80 -3.04 6.05
C PHE A 101 14.93 -3.16 7.08
N ILE A 102 14.59 -3.28 8.36
CA ILE A 102 15.57 -3.45 9.44
C ILE A 102 16.42 -4.72 9.24
N THR A 103 15.86 -5.78 8.65
CA THR A 103 16.58 -7.04 8.36
C THR A 103 17.61 -6.91 7.23
N THR A 104 17.56 -5.79 6.49
CA THR A 104 18.48 -5.50 5.38
C THR A 104 19.71 -4.72 5.83
N LEU A 105 19.71 -4.16 7.05
CA LEU A 105 20.80 -3.35 7.60
C LEU A 105 21.83 -4.24 8.30
N TYR A 106 23.12 -4.01 8.01
CA TYR A 106 24.23 -4.77 8.56
C TYR A 106 25.39 -3.83 8.92
N GLY A 107 26.24 -4.27 9.85
CA GLY A 107 27.45 -3.56 10.22
C GLY A 107 27.14 -2.15 10.72
N LYS A 108 27.84 -1.13 10.20
CA LYS A 108 27.67 0.26 10.60
C LYS A 108 26.29 0.84 10.29
N ALA A 109 25.53 0.22 9.38
CA ALA A 109 24.16 0.63 9.11
C ALA A 109 23.15 0.14 10.15
N GLN A 110 23.57 -0.74 11.07
CA GLN A 110 22.75 -1.30 12.14
C GLN A 110 23.02 -0.66 13.51
N GLU A 111 24.17 0.02 13.68
CA GLU A 111 24.55 0.76 14.90
C GLU A 111 23.81 2.11 15.02
#